data_AF-A0A8J6V9D7-F1
#
_entry.id   AF-A0A8J6V9D7-F1
#
_cell.length_a   1.000
_cell.length_b   1.000
_cell.length_c   1.000
_cell.angle_alpha   90.00
_cell.angle_beta   90.00
_cell.angle_gamma   90.00
#
_symmetry.space_group_name_H-M   'P 1'
#
loop_
_entity.id
_entity.type
_entity.pdbx_description
1 polymer ?
#
loop_
_entity_poly.entity_id
_entity_poly.type
_entity_poly.pdbx_seq_one_letter_code
_entity_poly.pdbx_strand_id
1 'polypeptide(L)'
;MQMTDQHQTNSAEVELTQAVHHLAYRLISQAGQRVSERLTAYMALPHQLNQLNADIVAAGQLDLNNAIASEQHLWRLAKIFPSISYIGFALTDGSKESGAGRWIERTQLSVYENRNFKGCDYATDEQGNRTHLIQSYDYDALSQPWHKQALAAGKPIWTHIFTADIDDVEVADEESVQPEDTSSNVGYQNYVAVNAERPLYDKDGKLFGLAIVDVLLSEISKFLGTLKVSPSAQIFIMERDGMLVGSADEHSIVHRVDGRLERFNALNTPNLGIRSIAEELQKRFNNFQTIQEQQFDFSLNGDRQFVYVTPWQEEYGLNWLVVVGVPKSDLI
;
A
#
# COMPACT_ATOMS: atom_id res chain seq x y z
N MET A 1 19.19 60.94 -2.21
CA MET A 1 18.29 60.14 -3.06
C MET A 1 18.63 58.65 -3.09
N GLN A 2 19.89 58.23 -2.82
CA GLN A 2 20.28 56.80 -2.76
C GLN A 2 19.83 56.02 -1.50
N MET A 3 19.61 56.66 -0.35
CA MET A 3 19.20 55.96 0.88
C MET A 3 17.72 55.53 0.90
N THR A 4 16.86 56.17 0.11
CA THR A 4 15.44 55.82 -0.01
C THR A 4 15.21 54.60 -0.90
N ASP A 5 16.05 54.40 -1.93
CA ASP A 5 15.97 53.22 -2.82
C ASP A 5 16.36 51.94 -2.09
N GLN A 6 17.50 51.92 -1.39
CA GLN A 6 17.95 50.73 -0.64
C GLN A 6 16.96 50.26 0.43
N HIS A 7 16.24 51.19 1.07
CA HIS A 7 15.21 50.84 2.06
C HIS A 7 13.97 50.21 1.42
N GLN A 8 13.57 50.67 0.23
CA GLN A 8 12.47 50.07 -0.53
C GLN A 8 12.83 48.71 -1.14
N THR A 9 14.07 48.54 -1.63
CA THR A 9 14.55 47.24 -2.14
C THR A 9 14.59 46.18 -1.04
N ASN A 10 15.11 46.52 0.14
CA ASN A 10 15.11 45.60 1.30
C ASN A 10 13.70 45.28 1.81
N SER A 11 12.75 46.22 1.73
CA SER A 11 11.35 45.97 2.12
C SER A 11 10.66 44.99 1.16
N ALA A 12 10.86 45.18 -0.15
CA ALA A 12 10.27 44.30 -1.17
C ALA A 12 10.85 42.87 -1.12
N GLU A 13 12.14 42.72 -0.81
CA GLU A 13 12.81 41.41 -0.68
C GLU A 13 12.31 40.64 0.57
N VAL A 14 12.05 41.35 1.67
CA VAL A 14 11.45 40.78 2.88
C VAL A 14 10.00 40.36 2.63
N GLU A 15 9.20 41.19 1.96
CA GLU A 15 7.81 40.87 1.61
C GLU A 15 7.71 39.66 0.67
N LEU A 16 8.57 39.59 -0.35
CA LEU A 16 8.63 38.45 -1.27
C LEU A 16 9.01 37.17 -0.53
N THR A 17 9.98 37.23 0.38
CA THR A 17 10.39 36.07 1.18
C THR A 17 9.26 35.56 2.07
N GLN A 18 8.50 36.46 2.71
CA GLN A 18 7.32 36.10 3.49
C GLN A 18 6.21 35.51 2.62
N ALA A 19 5.97 36.07 1.44
CA ALA A 19 4.96 35.58 0.50
C ALA A 19 5.28 34.15 0.03
N VAL A 20 6.53 33.88 -0.34
CA VAL A 20 7.00 32.53 -0.73
C VAL A 20 6.84 31.55 0.43
N HIS A 21 7.18 31.95 1.66
CA HIS A 21 7.05 31.11 2.84
C HIS A 21 5.59 30.74 3.13
N HIS A 22 4.68 31.71 3.11
CA HIS A 22 3.26 31.47 3.30
C HIS A 22 2.65 30.61 2.18
N LEU A 23 3.07 30.82 0.94
CA LEU A 23 2.65 30.01 -0.19
C LEU A 23 3.13 28.57 -0.05
N ALA A 24 4.40 28.36 0.31
CA ALA A 24 5.00 27.05 0.50
C ALA A 24 4.20 26.22 1.53
N TYR A 25 3.98 26.78 2.72
CA TYR A 25 3.25 26.09 3.78
C TYR A 25 1.79 25.80 3.43
N ARG A 26 1.12 26.72 2.74
CA ARG A 26 -0.23 26.47 2.24
C ARG A 26 -0.24 25.32 1.21
N LEU A 27 0.71 25.30 0.29
CA LEU A 27 0.82 24.30 -0.75
C LEU A 27 1.03 22.90 -0.15
N ILE A 28 2.01 22.74 0.74
CA ILE A 28 2.35 21.43 1.32
C ILE A 28 1.28 20.93 2.31
N SER A 29 0.62 21.81 3.07
CA SER A 29 -0.50 21.39 3.93
C SER A 29 -1.70 20.95 3.11
N GLN A 30 -2.07 21.69 2.07
CA GLN A 30 -3.17 21.27 1.17
C GLN A 30 -2.84 19.94 0.47
N ALA A 31 -1.59 19.74 0.07
CA ALA A 31 -1.16 18.46 -0.49
C ALA A 31 -1.29 17.32 0.54
N GLY A 32 -0.78 17.52 1.76
CA GLY A 32 -0.87 16.51 2.83
C GLY A 32 -2.30 16.21 3.28
N GLN A 33 -3.19 17.20 3.29
CA GLN A 33 -4.62 17.02 3.53
C GLN A 33 -5.26 16.18 2.42
N ARG A 34 -5.00 16.51 1.14
CA ARG A 34 -5.51 15.73 -0.01
C ARG A 34 -5.00 14.29 0.00
N VAL A 35 -3.75 14.04 0.40
CA VAL A 35 -3.21 12.70 0.60
C VAL A 35 -4.04 11.97 1.66
N SER A 36 -4.20 12.59 2.83
CA SER A 36 -4.91 11.98 3.97
C SER A 36 -6.37 11.68 3.66
N GLU A 37 -7.08 12.58 2.99
CA GLU A 37 -8.48 12.39 2.58
C GLU A 37 -8.63 11.23 1.60
N ARG A 38 -7.80 11.20 0.54
CA ARG A 38 -7.85 10.13 -0.46
C ARG A 38 -7.43 8.79 0.11
N LEU A 39 -6.41 8.78 0.98
CA LEU A 39 -5.99 7.57 1.67
C LEU A 39 -7.09 7.02 2.57
N THR A 40 -7.81 7.89 3.28
CA THR A 40 -8.98 7.49 4.08
C THR A 40 -10.04 6.81 3.23
N ALA A 41 -10.41 7.40 2.09
CA ALA A 41 -11.38 6.79 1.18
C ALA A 41 -10.88 5.46 0.60
N TYR A 42 -9.61 5.41 0.22
CA TYR A 42 -8.97 4.24 -0.37
C TYR A 42 -8.90 3.06 0.61
N MET A 43 -8.52 3.33 1.86
CA MET A 43 -8.37 2.32 2.91
C MET A 43 -9.72 1.92 3.55
N ALA A 44 -10.80 2.68 3.35
CA ALA A 44 -12.13 2.25 3.78
C ALA A 44 -12.70 1.12 2.91
N LEU A 45 -12.40 1.11 1.61
CA LEU A 45 -13.02 0.20 0.63
C LEU A 45 -12.79 -1.30 0.95
N PRO A 46 -11.57 -1.75 1.28
CA PRO A 46 -11.32 -3.16 1.64
C PRO A 46 -12.19 -3.67 2.80
N HIS A 47 -12.34 -2.86 3.86
CA HIS A 47 -13.21 -3.20 4.99
C HIS A 47 -14.68 -3.25 4.61
N GLN A 48 -15.13 -2.34 3.75
CA GLN A 48 -16.50 -2.33 3.22
C GLN A 48 -16.80 -3.57 2.37
N LEU A 49 -15.84 -4.02 1.55
CA LEU A 49 -16.00 -5.24 0.75
C LEU A 49 -15.97 -6.49 1.61
N ASN A 50 -15.13 -6.54 2.63
CA ASN A 50 -15.15 -7.62 3.62
C ASN A 50 -16.47 -7.66 4.39
N GLN A 51 -17.03 -6.51 4.78
CA GLN A 51 -18.36 -6.42 5.39
C GLN A 51 -19.43 -6.98 4.44
N LEU A 52 -19.44 -6.55 3.18
CA LEU A 52 -20.36 -7.05 2.16
C LEU A 52 -20.29 -8.57 2.02
N ASN A 53 -19.07 -9.11 1.91
CA ASN A 53 -18.85 -10.56 1.79
C ASN A 53 -19.30 -11.31 3.04
N ALA A 54 -19.06 -10.77 4.24
CA ALA A 54 -19.55 -11.36 5.48
C ALA A 54 -21.08 -11.40 5.54
N ASP A 55 -21.75 -10.33 5.11
CA ASP A 55 -23.21 -10.22 5.15
C ASP A 55 -23.90 -11.21 4.21
N ILE A 56 -23.40 -11.36 2.98
CA ILE A 56 -23.96 -12.33 2.02
C ILE A 56 -23.72 -13.79 2.45
N VAL A 57 -22.58 -14.07 3.11
CA VAL A 57 -22.29 -15.39 3.66
C VAL A 57 -23.22 -15.68 4.85
N ALA A 58 -23.37 -14.72 5.77
CA ALA A 58 -24.28 -14.86 6.91
C ALA A 58 -25.75 -15.01 6.48
N ALA A 59 -26.15 -14.35 5.38
CA ALA A 59 -27.47 -14.48 4.77
C ALA A 59 -27.68 -15.81 4.01
N GLY A 60 -26.63 -16.64 3.87
CA GLY A 60 -26.68 -17.89 3.11
C GLY A 60 -26.79 -17.68 1.59
N GLN A 61 -26.47 -16.47 1.10
CA GLN A 61 -26.48 -16.15 -0.33
C GLN A 61 -25.19 -16.58 -1.03
N LEU A 62 -24.10 -16.74 -0.26
CA LEU A 62 -22.84 -17.27 -0.73
C LEU A 62 -22.36 -18.41 0.17
N ASP A 63 -22.28 -19.62 -0.39
CA ASP A 63 -21.64 -20.77 0.26
C ASP A 63 -20.17 -20.83 -0.12
N LEU A 64 -19.27 -20.62 0.84
CA LEU A 64 -17.83 -20.64 0.62
C LEU A 64 -17.29 -22.02 0.24
N ASN A 65 -18.04 -23.10 0.49
CA ASN A 65 -17.68 -24.45 0.04
C ASN A 65 -17.98 -24.66 -1.44
N ASN A 66 -18.92 -23.90 -2.02
CA ASN A 66 -19.21 -23.93 -3.45
C ASN A 66 -18.16 -23.12 -4.23
N ALA A 67 -17.11 -23.82 -4.70
CA ALA A 67 -15.97 -23.22 -5.40
C ALA A 67 -16.36 -22.32 -6.58
N ILE A 68 -17.23 -22.80 -7.46
CA ILE A 68 -17.62 -22.05 -8.65
C ILE A 68 -18.33 -20.74 -8.25
N ALA A 69 -19.28 -20.82 -7.32
CA ALA A 69 -20.04 -19.65 -6.90
C ALA A 69 -19.16 -18.64 -6.14
N SER A 70 -18.31 -19.11 -5.23
CA SER A 70 -17.41 -18.27 -4.45
C SER A 70 -16.39 -17.55 -5.34
N GLU A 71 -15.75 -18.27 -6.27
CA GLU A 71 -14.75 -17.70 -7.17
C GLU A 71 -15.36 -16.66 -8.12
N GLN A 72 -16.51 -16.98 -8.73
CA GLN A 72 -17.17 -16.04 -9.63
C GLN A 72 -17.61 -14.75 -8.91
N HIS A 73 -18.06 -14.87 -7.65
CA HIS A 73 -18.41 -13.69 -6.84
C HIS A 73 -17.18 -12.81 -6.58
N LEU A 74 -16.10 -13.40 -6.08
CA LEU A 74 -14.86 -12.69 -5.75
C LEU A 74 -14.23 -12.08 -7.01
N TRP A 75 -14.20 -12.82 -8.11
CA TRP A 75 -13.68 -12.36 -9.39
C TRP A 75 -14.47 -11.17 -9.95
N ARG A 76 -15.80 -11.17 -9.84
CA ARG A 76 -16.62 -10.02 -10.25
C ARG A 76 -16.30 -8.78 -9.42
N LEU A 77 -16.14 -8.90 -8.11
CA LEU A 77 -15.72 -7.78 -7.26
C LEU A 77 -14.32 -7.29 -7.65
N ALA A 78 -13.35 -8.19 -7.83
CA ALA A 78 -12.01 -7.85 -8.27
C ALA A 78 -12.01 -7.13 -9.63
N LYS A 79 -12.88 -7.52 -10.56
CA LYS A 79 -13.07 -6.85 -11.86
C LYS A 79 -13.65 -5.44 -11.72
N ILE A 80 -14.63 -5.25 -10.84
CA ILE A 80 -15.29 -3.95 -10.61
C ILE A 80 -14.34 -2.96 -9.91
N PHE A 81 -13.50 -3.45 -9.00
CA PHE A 81 -12.58 -2.65 -8.20
C PHE A 81 -11.12 -2.89 -8.62
N PRO A 82 -10.63 -2.21 -9.68
CA PRO A 82 -9.29 -2.47 -10.23
C PRO A 82 -8.15 -2.10 -9.27
N SER A 83 -8.43 -1.28 -8.25
CA SER A 83 -7.44 -0.80 -7.29
C SER A 83 -7.19 -1.79 -6.13
N ILE A 84 -7.84 -2.95 -6.15
CA ILE A 84 -7.65 -4.03 -5.19
C ILE A 84 -6.79 -5.10 -5.85
N SER A 85 -5.76 -5.56 -5.12
CA SER A 85 -4.83 -6.56 -5.63
C SER A 85 -5.31 -7.99 -5.40
N TYR A 86 -6.04 -8.23 -4.31
CA TYR A 86 -6.63 -9.53 -3.99
C TYR A 86 -7.92 -9.34 -3.20
N ILE A 87 -8.91 -10.18 -3.47
CA ILE A 87 -10.11 -10.35 -2.64
C ILE A 87 -10.42 -11.83 -2.52
N GLY A 88 -10.59 -12.31 -1.30
CA GLY A 88 -10.71 -13.74 -1.05
C GLY A 88 -11.23 -14.09 0.33
N PHE A 89 -11.13 -15.37 0.65
CA PHE A 89 -11.37 -15.90 1.97
C PHE A 89 -10.46 -17.09 2.27
N ALA A 90 -10.21 -17.34 3.55
CA ALA A 90 -9.56 -18.54 4.06
C ALA A 90 -10.45 -19.22 5.10
N LEU A 91 -10.63 -20.54 5.03
CA LEU A 91 -11.29 -21.31 6.08
C LEU A 91 -10.31 -21.64 7.20
N THR A 92 -10.74 -21.51 8.45
CA THR A 92 -9.84 -21.65 9.62
C THR A 92 -9.41 -23.09 9.90
N ASP A 93 -10.00 -24.06 9.22
CA ASP A 93 -9.58 -25.47 9.26
C ASP A 93 -8.52 -25.82 8.20
N GLY A 94 -8.14 -24.86 7.35
CA GLY A 94 -7.15 -25.04 6.28
C GLY A 94 -7.66 -25.84 5.08
N SER A 95 -8.93 -26.21 5.06
CA SER A 95 -9.50 -27.01 3.99
C SER A 95 -9.55 -26.25 2.66
N LYS A 96 -9.72 -24.93 2.72
CA LYS A 96 -9.85 -24.08 1.54
C LYS A 96 -9.44 -22.63 1.76
N GLU A 97 -8.73 -22.09 0.78
CA GLU A 97 -8.62 -20.66 0.52
C GLU A 97 -9.04 -20.39 -0.92
N SER A 98 -9.66 -19.26 -1.20
CA SER A 98 -9.96 -18.88 -2.58
C SER A 98 -10.09 -17.37 -2.71
N GLY A 99 -9.65 -16.87 -3.86
CA GLY A 99 -9.68 -15.44 -4.14
C GLY A 99 -9.53 -15.13 -5.62
N ALA A 100 -9.57 -13.83 -5.92
CA ALA A 100 -9.35 -13.32 -7.25
C ALA A 100 -8.68 -11.95 -7.19
N GLY A 101 -7.92 -11.61 -8.23
CA GLY A 101 -7.08 -10.41 -8.18
C GLY A 101 -5.92 -10.39 -9.18
N ARG A 102 -5.00 -9.48 -8.93
CA ARG A 102 -3.96 -9.02 -9.86
C ARG A 102 -2.61 -9.04 -9.16
N TRP A 103 -2.08 -10.23 -8.96
CA TRP A 103 -0.76 -10.43 -8.38
C TRP A 103 0.25 -10.98 -9.40
N ILE A 104 -0.24 -11.79 -10.37
CA ILE A 104 0.59 -12.38 -11.41
C ILE A 104 0.89 -11.38 -12.52
N GLU A 105 2.17 -11.24 -12.83
CA GLU A 105 2.62 -10.42 -13.94
C GLU A 105 2.00 -10.85 -15.27
N ARG A 106 1.74 -9.88 -16.15
CA ARG A 106 1.22 -10.12 -17.52
C ARG A 106 -0.18 -10.77 -17.55
N THR A 107 -0.82 -10.96 -16.41
CA THR A 107 -2.24 -11.35 -16.31
C THR A 107 -3.08 -10.15 -15.93
N GLN A 108 -4.31 -10.07 -16.46
CA GLN A 108 -5.21 -8.96 -16.13
C GLN A 108 -6.02 -9.20 -14.86
N LEU A 109 -6.40 -10.45 -14.61
CA LEU A 109 -7.18 -10.90 -13.46
C LEU A 109 -7.11 -12.43 -13.38
N SER A 110 -6.72 -12.94 -12.22
CA SER A 110 -6.54 -14.36 -11.96
C SER A 110 -7.46 -14.83 -10.85
N VAL A 111 -7.68 -16.15 -10.80
CA VAL A 111 -8.36 -16.82 -9.68
C VAL A 111 -7.33 -17.67 -8.95
N TYR A 112 -7.40 -17.62 -7.63
CA TYR A 112 -6.61 -18.40 -6.72
C TYR A 112 -7.47 -19.44 -6.00
N GLU A 113 -6.91 -20.63 -5.83
CA GLU A 113 -7.46 -21.66 -4.99
C GLU A 113 -6.35 -22.34 -4.20
N ASN A 114 -6.53 -22.46 -2.88
CA ASN A 114 -5.77 -23.37 -2.04
C ASN A 114 -6.68 -24.50 -1.58
N ARG A 115 -6.27 -25.76 -1.80
CA ARG A 115 -6.90 -26.92 -1.18
C ARG A 115 -5.87 -27.76 -0.48
N ASN A 116 -6.07 -28.00 0.81
CA ASN A 116 -5.20 -28.83 1.63
C ASN A 116 -3.71 -28.45 1.46
N PHE A 117 -3.42 -27.16 1.56
CA PHE A 117 -2.08 -26.57 1.48
C PHE A 117 -1.40 -26.60 0.10
N LYS A 118 -2.16 -26.84 -0.97
CA LYS A 118 -1.69 -26.68 -2.35
C LYS A 118 -2.37 -25.47 -2.99
N GLY A 119 -1.59 -24.40 -3.19
CA GLY A 119 -2.01 -23.19 -3.88
C GLY A 119 -1.89 -23.35 -5.39
N CYS A 120 -2.92 -22.90 -6.11
CA CYS A 120 -3.00 -22.93 -7.57
C CYS A 120 -3.56 -21.61 -8.08
N ASP A 121 -2.88 -21.04 -9.08
CA ASP A 121 -3.34 -19.84 -9.78
C ASP A 121 -3.82 -20.18 -11.18
N TYR A 122 -4.95 -19.60 -11.58
CA TYR A 122 -5.60 -19.87 -12.86
C TYR A 122 -5.85 -18.57 -13.63
N ALA A 123 -5.59 -18.63 -14.93
CA ALA A 123 -6.06 -17.62 -15.87
C ALA A 123 -7.57 -17.71 -16.02
N THR A 124 -8.21 -16.60 -16.43
CA THR A 124 -9.66 -16.53 -16.57
C THR A 124 -10.11 -15.96 -17.91
N ASP A 125 -11.32 -16.33 -18.34
CA ASP A 125 -12.02 -15.68 -19.46
C ASP A 125 -12.71 -14.37 -19.02
N GLU A 126 -13.39 -13.69 -19.95
CA GLU A 126 -14.08 -12.42 -19.65
C GLU A 126 -15.29 -12.55 -18.70
N GLN A 127 -15.72 -13.78 -18.40
CA GLN A 127 -16.80 -14.10 -17.46
C GLN A 127 -16.28 -14.59 -16.11
N GLY A 128 -14.96 -14.78 -15.95
CA GLY A 128 -14.32 -15.26 -14.74
C GLY A 128 -14.27 -16.77 -14.61
N ASN A 129 -14.48 -17.53 -15.70
CA ASN A 129 -14.26 -18.97 -15.68
C ASN A 129 -12.77 -19.27 -15.86
N ARG A 130 -12.27 -20.27 -15.13
CA ARG A 130 -10.88 -20.74 -15.26
C ARG A 130 -10.63 -21.24 -16.70
N THR A 131 -9.49 -20.89 -17.27
CA THR A 131 -9.08 -21.36 -18.62
C THR A 131 -7.95 -22.38 -18.52
N HIS A 132 -6.79 -21.97 -18.00
CA HIS A 132 -5.65 -22.85 -17.77
C HIS A 132 -5.00 -22.55 -16.41
N LEU A 133 -4.30 -23.56 -15.87
CA LEU A 133 -3.43 -23.42 -14.71
C LEU A 133 -2.20 -22.61 -15.11
N ILE A 134 -1.84 -21.61 -14.32
CA ILE A 134 -0.65 -20.79 -14.52
C ILE A 134 0.51 -21.38 -13.72
N GLN A 135 0.29 -21.57 -12.43
CA GLN A 135 1.31 -22.05 -11.50
C GLN A 135 0.68 -22.78 -10.31
N SER A 136 1.47 -23.61 -9.64
CA SER A 136 1.12 -24.21 -8.36
C SER A 136 2.31 -24.27 -7.40
N TYR A 137 2.02 -24.28 -6.10
CA TYR A 137 3.03 -24.22 -5.04
C TYR A 137 2.45 -24.72 -3.73
N ASP A 138 3.31 -25.15 -2.82
CA ASP A 138 2.88 -25.54 -1.48
C ASP A 138 2.71 -24.28 -0.63
N TYR A 139 1.55 -24.14 0.04
CA TYR A 139 1.22 -22.95 0.82
C TYR A 139 0.38 -23.30 2.04
N ASP A 140 0.99 -23.21 3.22
CA ASP A 140 0.28 -23.32 4.50
C ASP A 140 -0.21 -21.94 4.97
N ALA A 141 -1.45 -21.62 4.61
CA ALA A 141 -2.15 -20.40 5.02
C ALA A 141 -2.31 -20.28 6.55
N LEU A 142 -2.48 -21.40 7.26
CA LEU A 142 -2.71 -21.38 8.72
C LEU A 142 -1.46 -20.96 9.49
N SER A 143 -0.29 -21.24 8.92
CA SER A 143 1.00 -20.85 9.50
C SER A 143 1.33 -19.36 9.33
N GLN A 144 0.66 -18.67 8.40
CA GLN A 144 1.02 -17.32 7.98
C GLN A 144 0.80 -16.27 9.08
N PRO A 145 1.63 -15.22 9.15
CA PRO A 145 1.46 -14.15 10.12
C PRO A 145 0.11 -13.44 10.02
N TRP A 146 -0.42 -13.25 8.81
CA TRP A 146 -1.72 -12.61 8.59
C TRP A 146 -2.85 -13.42 9.25
N HIS A 147 -2.89 -14.74 9.02
CA HIS A 147 -3.90 -15.64 9.58
C HIS A 147 -3.89 -15.61 11.11
N LYS A 148 -2.70 -15.70 11.71
CA LYS A 148 -2.52 -15.65 13.17
C LYS A 148 -2.96 -14.30 13.77
N GLN A 149 -2.73 -13.19 13.07
CA GLN A 149 -3.15 -11.86 13.52
C GLN A 149 -4.68 -11.73 13.55
N ALA A 150 -5.38 -12.12 12.48
CA ALA A 150 -6.84 -12.10 12.46
C ALA A 150 -7.47 -12.96 13.56
N LEU A 151 -6.97 -14.19 13.75
CA LEU A 151 -7.47 -15.09 14.79
C LEU A 151 -7.30 -14.50 16.19
N ALA A 152 -6.15 -13.88 16.46
CA ALA A 152 -5.88 -13.25 17.74
C ALA A 152 -6.74 -11.98 17.97
N ALA A 153 -7.06 -11.24 16.91
CA ALA A 153 -7.84 -10.02 17.01
C ALA A 153 -9.33 -10.27 17.25
N GLY A 154 -9.92 -11.29 16.59
CA GLY A 154 -11.35 -11.62 16.71
C GLY A 154 -12.30 -10.51 16.26
N LYS A 155 -11.80 -9.53 15.50
CA LYS A 155 -12.53 -8.39 14.93
C LYS A 155 -11.84 -7.94 13.64
N PRO A 156 -12.47 -7.09 12.81
CA PRO A 156 -11.82 -6.56 11.63
C PRO A 156 -10.54 -5.78 11.97
N ILE A 157 -9.48 -5.99 11.20
CA ILE A 157 -8.17 -5.35 11.39
C ILE A 157 -7.48 -5.08 10.05
N TRP A 158 -6.52 -4.17 10.08
CA TRP A 158 -5.40 -4.25 9.15
C TRP A 158 -4.29 -5.11 9.75
N THR A 159 -3.71 -6.00 8.95
CA THR A 159 -2.49 -6.72 9.32
C THR A 159 -1.29 -5.79 9.27
N HIS A 160 -0.15 -6.24 9.80
CA HIS A 160 1.13 -5.67 9.41
C HIS A 160 1.35 -5.75 7.90
N ILE A 161 2.07 -4.76 7.35
CA ILE A 161 2.55 -4.80 5.97
C ILE A 161 3.51 -5.98 5.82
N PHE A 162 3.28 -6.82 4.81
CA PHE A 162 4.11 -7.98 4.51
C PHE A 162 4.61 -7.93 3.08
N THR A 163 5.69 -8.67 2.84
CA THR A 163 6.18 -9.00 1.51
C THR A 163 5.82 -10.45 1.23
N ALA A 164 5.31 -10.74 0.04
CA ALA A 164 5.11 -12.09 -0.44
C ALA A 164 6.17 -12.39 -1.50
N ASP A 165 7.05 -13.32 -1.17
CA ASP A 165 7.84 -14.08 -2.15
C ASP A 165 7.33 -15.52 -2.06
N ILE A 166 7.10 -16.17 -3.19
CA ILE A 166 6.71 -17.59 -3.24
C ILE A 166 7.93 -18.39 -3.68
N ASP A 167 8.29 -19.38 -2.88
CA ASP A 167 9.33 -20.36 -3.20
C ASP A 167 8.69 -21.59 -3.89
N ASP A 168 9.51 -22.40 -4.57
CA ASP A 168 9.11 -23.70 -5.16
C ASP A 168 7.90 -23.64 -6.11
N VAL A 169 7.83 -22.59 -6.93
CA VAL A 169 6.77 -22.41 -7.94
C VAL A 169 6.95 -23.39 -9.10
N GLU A 170 5.94 -24.22 -9.35
CA GLU A 170 5.81 -25.03 -10.56
C GLU A 170 4.99 -24.27 -11.59
N VAL A 171 5.65 -23.79 -12.66
CA VAL A 171 5.01 -23.09 -13.78
C VAL A 171 4.44 -24.11 -14.77
N ALA A 172 3.17 -23.99 -15.11
CA ALA A 172 2.48 -24.95 -15.96
C ALA A 172 2.59 -24.64 -17.47
N ASP A 173 2.96 -23.42 -17.86
CA ASP A 173 3.05 -22.99 -19.26
C ASP A 173 4.37 -22.24 -19.56
N GLU A 174 5.43 -22.98 -19.92
CA GLU A 174 6.75 -22.44 -20.28
C GLU A 174 6.74 -21.63 -21.59
N GLU A 175 5.80 -21.85 -22.53
CA GLU A 175 5.77 -21.14 -23.82
C GLU A 175 5.30 -19.68 -23.69
N SER A 176 4.59 -19.36 -22.61
CA SER A 176 4.20 -17.98 -22.26
C SER A 176 5.32 -17.18 -21.57
N VAL A 177 6.43 -17.86 -21.21
CA VAL A 177 7.59 -17.29 -20.51
C VAL A 177 8.71 -17.03 -21.53
N GLN A 178 8.92 -15.77 -21.92
CA GLN A 178 10.05 -15.44 -22.80
C GLN A 178 11.40 -15.74 -22.11
N PRO A 179 12.42 -16.23 -22.84
CA PRO A 179 13.57 -16.94 -22.27
C PRO A 179 14.62 -16.08 -21.55
N GLU A 180 14.36 -14.79 -21.31
CA GLU A 180 15.38 -13.86 -20.80
C GLU A 180 15.30 -13.57 -19.30
N ASP A 181 14.28 -14.09 -18.60
CA ASP A 181 14.16 -13.95 -17.15
C ASP A 181 14.08 -15.32 -16.48
N THR A 182 15.26 -15.88 -16.16
CA THR A 182 15.40 -17.20 -15.52
C THR A 182 15.18 -17.16 -14.00
N SER A 183 14.51 -16.13 -13.48
CA SER A 183 13.85 -16.27 -12.18
C SER A 183 12.55 -17.05 -12.38
N SER A 184 12.50 -18.28 -11.89
CA SER A 184 11.45 -19.27 -12.08
C SER A 184 10.08 -18.93 -11.44
N ASN A 185 9.80 -17.64 -11.21
CA ASN A 185 8.54 -17.13 -10.67
C ASN A 185 7.86 -16.23 -11.71
N VAL A 186 6.80 -16.70 -12.34
CA VAL A 186 5.92 -15.86 -13.17
C VAL A 186 5.09 -14.89 -12.29
N GLY A 187 5.01 -15.15 -10.99
CA GLY A 187 3.81 -14.82 -10.21
C GLY A 187 3.79 -13.53 -9.39
N TYR A 188 4.91 -12.92 -9.02
CA TYR A 188 4.88 -11.73 -8.15
C TYR A 188 6.07 -10.82 -8.41
N GLN A 189 5.91 -9.75 -9.18
CA GLN A 189 6.88 -8.65 -9.08
C GLN A 189 6.54 -7.80 -7.86
N ASN A 190 7.38 -7.94 -6.84
CA ASN A 190 7.45 -7.04 -5.71
C ASN A 190 6.12 -6.90 -4.94
N TYR A 191 5.50 -8.03 -4.58
CA TYR A 191 4.23 -8.04 -3.85
C TYR A 191 4.43 -7.60 -2.41
N VAL A 192 4.14 -6.33 -2.15
CA VAL A 192 4.14 -5.75 -0.82
C VAL A 192 2.77 -5.18 -0.55
N ALA A 193 2.10 -5.75 0.44
CA ALA A 193 0.70 -5.48 0.68
C ALA A 193 0.40 -5.31 2.16
N VAL A 194 -0.79 -4.76 2.41
CA VAL A 194 -1.44 -4.74 3.71
C VAL A 194 -2.83 -5.35 3.54
N ASN A 195 -3.25 -6.21 4.48
CA ASN A 195 -4.49 -6.97 4.36
C ASN A 195 -5.54 -6.42 5.29
N ALA A 196 -6.69 -6.06 4.73
CA ALA A 196 -7.90 -5.90 5.51
C ALA A 196 -8.46 -7.29 5.74
N GLU A 197 -8.58 -7.69 7.00
CA GLU A 197 -9.09 -9.00 7.38
C GLU A 197 -10.33 -8.86 8.22
N ARG A 198 -11.28 -9.76 7.99
CA ARG A 198 -12.53 -9.83 8.73
C ARG A 198 -12.84 -11.26 9.13
N PRO A 199 -12.90 -11.57 10.43
CA PRO A 199 -13.39 -12.85 10.91
C PRO A 199 -14.85 -13.12 10.51
N LEU A 200 -15.12 -14.34 10.04
CA LEU A 200 -16.43 -14.83 9.63
C LEU A 200 -16.95 -15.82 10.67
N TYR A 201 -18.09 -15.50 11.27
CA TYR A 201 -18.72 -16.31 12.32
C TYR A 201 -19.99 -16.97 11.80
N ASP A 202 -20.21 -18.21 12.21
CA ASP A 202 -21.47 -18.90 11.96
C ASP A 202 -22.57 -18.42 12.92
N LYS A 203 -23.77 -19.00 12.80
CA LYS A 203 -24.93 -18.64 13.61
C LYS A 203 -24.75 -18.93 15.10
N ASP A 204 -23.85 -19.85 15.44
CA ASP A 204 -23.52 -20.23 16.82
C ASP A 204 -22.37 -19.36 17.37
N GLY A 205 -21.88 -18.40 16.58
CA GLY A 205 -20.78 -17.51 16.96
C GLY A 205 -19.40 -18.17 16.86
N LYS A 206 -19.29 -19.33 16.20
CA LYS A 206 -18.01 -19.99 15.97
C LYS A 206 -17.34 -19.40 14.73
N LEU A 207 -16.08 -19.00 14.90
CA LEU A 207 -15.23 -18.57 13.80
C LEU A 207 -14.96 -19.75 12.87
N PHE A 208 -15.25 -19.59 11.58
CA PHE A 208 -15.04 -20.65 10.57
C PHE A 208 -14.23 -20.20 9.36
N GLY A 209 -14.06 -18.89 9.17
CA GLY A 209 -13.25 -18.35 8.07
C GLY A 209 -12.86 -16.89 8.28
N LEU A 210 -12.07 -16.38 7.34
CA LEU A 210 -11.62 -15.00 7.26
C LEU A 210 -11.96 -14.49 5.86
N ALA A 211 -12.56 -13.31 5.74
CA ALA A 211 -12.61 -12.56 4.49
C ALA A 211 -11.39 -11.64 4.42
N ILE A 212 -10.78 -11.57 3.24
CA ILE A 212 -9.45 -10.96 3.04
C ILE A 212 -9.53 -10.04 1.81
N VAL A 213 -9.00 -8.83 1.94
CA VAL A 213 -8.76 -7.93 0.81
C VAL A 213 -7.38 -7.33 0.96
N ASP A 214 -6.55 -7.49 -0.06
CA ASP A 214 -5.19 -6.94 -0.07
C ASP A 214 -5.16 -5.61 -0.81
N VAL A 215 -4.32 -4.71 -0.30
CA VAL A 215 -3.94 -3.47 -0.95
C VAL A 215 -2.44 -3.47 -1.17
N LEU A 216 -2.03 -3.45 -2.44
CA LEU A 216 -0.63 -3.28 -2.81
C LEU A 216 -0.16 -1.86 -2.49
N LEU A 217 1.01 -1.76 -1.85
CA LEU A 217 1.66 -0.49 -1.58
C LEU A 217 2.10 0.24 -2.86
N SER A 218 2.30 -0.50 -3.96
CA SER A 218 2.58 0.10 -5.27
C SER A 218 1.39 0.92 -5.80
N GLU A 219 0.15 0.56 -5.47
CA GLU A 219 -1.04 1.36 -5.81
C GLU A 219 -1.10 2.66 -5.00
N ILE A 220 -0.65 2.63 -3.73
CA ILE A 220 -0.48 3.84 -2.92
C ILE A 220 0.56 4.76 -3.58
N SER A 221 1.72 4.23 -3.96
CA SER A 221 2.76 5.00 -4.66
C SER A 221 2.28 5.59 -5.99
N LYS A 222 1.56 4.81 -6.82
CA LYS A 222 0.95 5.30 -8.07
C LYS A 222 0.02 6.47 -7.80
N PHE A 223 -0.84 6.36 -6.77
CA PHE A 223 -1.71 7.45 -6.36
C PHE A 223 -0.90 8.70 -5.96
N LEU A 224 0.11 8.55 -5.10
CA LEU A 224 0.94 9.68 -4.66
C LEU A 224 1.61 10.38 -5.86
N GLY A 225 2.09 9.61 -6.85
CA GLY A 225 2.67 10.14 -8.09
C GLY A 225 1.69 10.96 -8.96
N THR A 226 0.38 10.84 -8.75
CA THR A 226 -0.61 11.70 -9.45
C THR A 226 -0.71 13.10 -8.87
N LEU A 227 -0.17 13.34 -7.67
CA LEU A 227 -0.29 14.61 -6.97
C LEU A 227 0.76 15.60 -7.48
N LYS A 228 0.32 16.54 -8.31
CA LYS A 228 1.16 17.64 -8.78
C LYS A 228 1.23 18.74 -7.73
N VAL A 229 2.33 18.78 -6.97
CA VAL A 229 2.61 19.82 -5.97
C VAL A 229 3.64 20.80 -6.52
N SER A 230 4.84 20.32 -6.84
CA SER A 230 5.90 21.06 -7.52
C SER A 230 6.84 20.07 -8.23
N PRO A 231 7.72 20.51 -9.16
CA PRO A 231 8.57 19.61 -9.95
C PRO A 231 9.43 18.64 -9.14
N SER A 232 9.94 19.08 -7.99
CA SER A 232 10.88 18.34 -7.15
C SER A 232 10.28 17.99 -5.77
N ALA A 233 8.96 18.09 -5.63
CA ALA A 233 8.27 17.79 -4.38
C ALA A 233 8.53 16.35 -3.93
N GLN A 234 8.78 16.16 -2.65
CA GLN A 234 8.85 14.85 -2.01
C GLN A 234 7.51 14.58 -1.35
N ILE A 235 6.80 13.54 -1.80
CA ILE A 235 5.54 13.11 -1.18
C ILE A 235 5.69 11.64 -0.84
N PHE A 236 5.62 11.30 0.44
CA PHE A 236 5.76 9.92 0.86
C PHE A 236 4.98 9.63 2.14
N ILE A 237 4.71 8.35 2.36
CA ILE A 237 4.05 7.81 3.54
C ILE A 237 5.01 6.82 4.18
N MET A 238 5.13 6.86 5.51
CA MET A 238 5.92 5.92 6.28
C MET A 238 5.21 5.47 7.56
N GLU A 239 5.55 4.27 8.04
CA GLU A 239 5.18 3.82 9.38
C GLU A 239 5.99 4.54 10.46
N ARG A 240 5.58 4.34 11.72
CA ARG A 240 6.23 4.96 12.90
C ARG A 240 7.64 4.43 13.18
N ASP A 241 8.02 3.32 12.58
CA ASP A 241 9.39 2.80 12.58
C ASP A 241 10.25 3.36 11.43
N GLY A 242 9.65 4.18 10.56
CA GLY A 242 10.31 4.79 9.40
C GLY A 242 10.27 3.92 8.15
N MET A 243 9.66 2.75 8.16
CA MET A 243 9.52 1.92 6.95
C MET A 243 8.57 2.59 5.95
N LEU A 244 8.98 2.68 4.69
CA LEU A 244 8.16 3.31 3.65
C LEU A 244 6.91 2.49 3.35
N VAL A 245 5.80 3.20 3.18
CA VAL A 245 4.51 2.67 2.74
C VAL A 245 4.24 3.05 1.29
N GLY A 246 4.64 4.25 0.88
CA GLY A 246 4.47 4.72 -0.48
C GLY A 246 5.25 5.99 -0.75
N SER A 247 5.59 6.25 -2.00
CA SER A 247 6.26 7.47 -2.43
C SER A 247 5.76 7.91 -3.81
N ALA A 248 5.73 9.22 -4.06
CA ALA A 248 5.53 9.80 -5.40
C ALA A 248 6.79 9.78 -6.27
N ASP A 249 7.92 9.32 -5.71
CA ASP A 249 9.20 9.18 -6.40
C ASP A 249 9.19 8.07 -7.46
N GLU A 250 10.08 8.18 -8.44
CA GLU A 250 10.33 7.15 -9.45
C GLU A 250 11.07 5.93 -8.87
N HIS A 251 11.81 6.11 -7.76
CA HIS A 251 12.47 5.00 -7.08
C HIS A 251 11.47 4.10 -6.35
N SER A 252 11.68 2.80 -6.47
CA SER A 252 10.94 1.78 -5.73
C SER A 252 11.07 1.98 -4.21
N ILE A 253 9.96 1.79 -3.49
CA ILE A 253 9.95 1.73 -2.02
C ILE A 253 10.50 0.41 -1.46
N VAL A 254 10.87 -0.53 -2.33
CA VAL A 254 11.38 -1.86 -1.99
C VAL A 254 12.68 -2.16 -2.74
N HIS A 255 13.45 -3.08 -2.18
CA HIS A 255 14.70 -3.61 -2.71
C HIS A 255 14.81 -5.10 -2.38
N ARG A 256 15.78 -5.80 -2.98
CA ARG A 256 16.08 -7.19 -2.64
C ARG A 256 17.36 -7.29 -1.82
N VAL A 257 17.30 -8.02 -0.71
CA VAL A 257 18.42 -8.37 0.15
C VAL A 257 18.48 -9.89 0.23
N ASP A 258 19.60 -10.49 -0.19
CA ASP A 258 19.77 -11.96 -0.25
C ASP A 258 18.60 -12.70 -0.94
N GLY A 259 18.08 -12.10 -2.03
CA GLY A 259 16.96 -12.64 -2.80
C GLY A 259 15.57 -12.29 -2.26
N ARG A 260 15.46 -11.84 -1.01
CA ARG A 260 14.18 -11.49 -0.36
C ARG A 260 13.80 -10.05 -0.59
N LEU A 261 12.52 -9.81 -0.84
CA LEU A 261 11.98 -8.46 -0.96
C LEU A 261 11.84 -7.78 0.40
N GLU A 262 12.42 -6.59 0.52
CA GLU A 262 12.39 -5.76 1.72
C GLU A 262 12.00 -4.33 1.37
N ARG A 263 11.22 -3.69 2.26
CA ARG A 263 10.91 -2.26 2.15
C ARG A 263 12.10 -1.42 2.57
N PHE A 264 12.28 -0.26 1.95
CA PHE A 264 13.23 0.72 2.44
C PHE A 264 12.72 1.38 3.72
N ASN A 265 13.65 1.61 4.66
CA ASN A 265 13.44 2.63 5.69
C ASN A 265 13.70 4.01 5.06
N ALA A 266 12.92 5.03 5.44
CA ALA A 266 13.06 6.40 4.95
C ALA A 266 14.45 6.99 5.22
N LEU A 267 15.17 6.50 6.24
CA LEU A 267 16.55 6.88 6.53
C LEU A 267 17.61 6.23 5.62
N ASN A 268 17.24 5.17 4.89
CA ASN A 268 18.16 4.35 4.09
C ASN A 268 17.77 4.29 2.60
N THR A 269 16.70 4.97 2.19
CA THR A 269 16.24 5.03 0.79
C THR A 269 17.25 5.74 -0.12
N PRO A 270 17.45 5.32 -1.39
CA PRO A 270 18.32 6.00 -2.35
C PRO A 270 17.92 7.45 -2.66
N ASN A 271 16.65 7.82 -2.44
CA ASN A 271 16.19 9.19 -2.62
C ASN A 271 16.74 10.13 -1.53
N LEU A 272 17.61 11.06 -1.92
CA LEU A 272 18.24 12.01 -1.01
C LEU A 272 17.23 12.96 -0.33
N GLY A 273 16.18 13.37 -1.03
CA GLY A 273 15.15 14.27 -0.49
C GLY A 273 14.35 13.62 0.65
N ILE A 274 13.83 12.41 0.41
CA ILE A 274 13.12 11.61 1.43
C ILE A 274 14.05 11.36 2.61
N ARG A 275 15.29 10.92 2.34
CA ARG A 275 16.29 10.63 3.38
C ARG A 275 16.57 11.85 4.26
N SER A 276 16.85 12.99 3.63
CA SER A 276 17.17 14.23 4.35
C SER A 276 16.00 14.72 5.20
N ILE A 277 14.76 14.58 4.69
CA ILE A 277 13.56 14.92 5.46
C ILE A 277 13.39 13.96 6.65
N ALA A 278 13.58 12.65 6.45
CA ALA A 278 13.48 11.65 7.52
C ALA A 278 14.54 11.88 8.61
N GLU A 279 15.77 12.20 8.24
CA GLU A 279 16.86 12.56 9.16
C GLU A 279 16.51 13.81 9.98
N GLU A 280 15.97 14.86 9.34
CA GLU A 280 15.56 16.08 10.04
C GLU A 280 14.36 15.84 10.97
N LEU A 281 13.40 15.00 10.58
CA LEU A 281 12.30 14.56 11.45
C LEU A 281 12.86 13.80 12.68
N GLN A 282 13.77 12.85 12.48
CA GLN A 282 14.37 12.08 13.57
C GLN A 282 15.17 12.98 14.51
N LYS A 283 15.94 13.93 13.98
CA LYS A 283 16.71 14.89 14.77
C LYS A 283 15.82 15.82 15.60
N ARG A 284 14.70 16.26 15.04
CA ARG A 284 13.78 17.20 15.70
C ARG A 284 12.91 16.55 16.77
N PHE A 285 12.47 15.31 16.54
CA PHE A 285 11.51 14.61 17.40
C PHE A 285 12.10 13.42 18.16
N ASN A 286 13.41 13.18 18.05
CA ASN A 286 14.16 12.01 18.53
C ASN A 286 13.79 10.68 17.83
N ASN A 287 12.52 10.48 17.48
CA ASN A 287 11.99 9.32 16.76
C ASN A 287 10.67 9.68 16.05
N PHE A 288 10.10 8.74 15.29
CA PHE A 288 8.86 8.99 14.54
C PHE A 288 7.56 8.66 15.31
N GLN A 289 7.66 8.07 16.51
CA GLN A 289 6.53 7.49 17.24
C GLN A 289 5.50 8.54 17.68
N THR A 290 5.98 9.71 18.11
CA THR A 290 5.13 10.74 18.73
C THR A 290 4.86 11.95 17.83
N ILE A 291 5.34 11.92 16.58
CA ILE A 291 5.18 13.02 15.64
C ILE A 291 3.70 13.34 15.43
N GLN A 292 3.36 14.60 15.65
CA GLN A 292 2.06 15.21 15.39
C GLN A 292 2.13 16.10 14.15
N GLU A 293 0.99 16.64 13.73
CA GLU A 293 0.92 17.60 12.63
C GLU A 293 1.83 18.79 12.90
N GLN A 294 2.79 19.03 11.99
CA GLN A 294 3.79 20.08 12.10
C GLN A 294 4.24 20.59 10.73
N GLN A 295 4.69 21.84 10.72
CA GLN A 295 5.37 22.47 9.59
C GLN A 295 6.72 23.01 10.05
N PHE A 296 7.74 22.83 9.23
CA PHE A 296 9.06 23.39 9.47
C PHE A 296 9.82 23.55 8.16
N ASP A 297 10.98 24.19 8.24
CA ASP A 297 11.92 24.26 7.14
C ASP A 297 13.34 23.96 7.60
N PHE A 298 14.18 23.52 6.67
CA PHE A 298 15.61 23.30 6.88
C PHE A 298 16.38 23.54 5.57
N SER A 299 17.70 23.65 5.65
CA SER A 299 18.56 23.82 4.48
C SER A 299 19.13 22.48 4.03
N LEU A 300 18.96 22.15 2.74
CA LEU A 300 19.54 20.99 2.08
C LEU A 300 20.35 21.45 0.87
N ASN A 301 21.67 21.21 0.87
CA ASN A 301 22.58 21.64 -0.20
C ASN A 301 22.47 23.14 -0.57
N GLY A 302 22.17 23.99 0.41
CA GLY A 302 22.00 25.43 0.24
C GLY A 302 20.59 25.86 -0.23
N ASP A 303 19.71 24.91 -0.53
CA ASP A 303 18.31 25.19 -0.85
C ASP A 303 17.38 24.90 0.34
N ARG A 304 16.45 25.81 0.59
CA ARG A 304 15.53 25.73 1.72
C ARG A 304 14.40 24.76 1.40
N GLN A 305 14.23 23.73 2.21
CA GLN A 305 13.15 22.75 2.09
C GLN A 305 12.03 23.10 3.06
N PHE A 306 10.80 23.23 2.57
CA PHE A 306 9.61 23.37 3.41
C PHE A 306 8.95 22.00 3.58
N VAL A 307 8.68 21.59 4.82
CA VAL A 307 8.14 20.26 5.14
C VAL A 307 6.86 20.40 5.94
N TYR A 308 5.87 19.58 5.57
CA TYR A 308 4.67 19.30 6.33
C TYR A 308 4.63 17.81 6.63
N VAL A 309 4.40 17.47 7.89
CA VAL A 309 4.20 16.10 8.34
C VAL A 309 2.91 16.04 9.14
N THR A 310 2.09 15.02 8.90
CA THR A 310 0.88 14.77 9.69
C THR A 310 0.70 13.28 9.96
N PRO A 311 0.25 12.89 11.16
CA PRO A 311 -0.21 11.54 11.39
C PRO A 311 -1.47 11.25 10.59
N TRP A 312 -1.55 10.03 10.06
CA TRP A 312 -2.77 9.46 9.49
C TRP A 312 -3.09 8.18 10.26
N GLN A 313 -4.26 8.14 10.89
CA GLN A 313 -4.72 7.04 11.73
C GLN A 313 -6.16 6.73 11.38
N GLU A 314 -6.54 5.46 11.51
CA GLU A 314 -7.90 5.00 11.24
C GLU A 314 -8.34 3.93 12.26
N GLU A 315 -9.61 3.52 12.19
CA GLU A 315 -10.27 2.73 13.24
C GLU A 315 -9.80 1.27 13.36
N TYR A 316 -9.16 0.73 12.32
CA TYR A 316 -8.71 -0.66 12.22
C TYR A 316 -7.20 -0.86 12.51
N GLY A 317 -6.49 0.19 12.95
CA GLY A 317 -5.18 0.09 13.60
C GLY A 317 -3.97 0.63 12.81
N LEU A 318 -4.14 1.12 11.58
CA LEU A 318 -3.04 1.74 10.85
C LEU A 318 -2.66 3.09 11.48
N ASN A 319 -1.36 3.34 11.51
CA ASN A 319 -0.79 4.56 12.07
C ASN A 319 0.44 4.96 11.27
N TRP A 320 0.23 5.81 10.27
CA TRP A 320 1.26 6.25 9.33
C TRP A 320 1.53 7.74 9.48
N LEU A 321 2.62 8.19 8.88
CA LEU A 321 2.99 9.59 8.71
C LEU A 321 2.90 9.93 7.23
N VAL A 322 2.11 10.94 6.91
CA VAL A 322 2.08 11.57 5.58
C VAL A 322 3.07 12.74 5.60
N VAL A 323 4.01 12.75 4.67
CA VAL A 323 5.06 13.76 4.60
C VAL A 323 5.06 14.39 3.21
N VAL A 324 5.08 15.74 3.18
CA VAL A 324 5.20 16.53 1.96
C VAL A 324 6.33 17.55 2.14
N GLY A 325 7.33 17.48 1.27
CA GLY A 325 8.45 18.42 1.20
C GLY A 325 8.50 19.14 -0.14
N VAL A 326 8.77 20.45 -0.13
CA VAL A 326 8.96 21.25 -1.36
C VAL A 326 10.21 22.13 -1.21
N PRO A 327 11.15 22.11 -2.17
CA PRO A 327 12.27 23.04 -2.17
C PRO A 327 11.82 24.46 -2.53
N LYS A 328 12.46 25.47 -1.94
CA LYS A 328 12.19 26.88 -2.25
C LYS A 328 12.47 27.20 -3.71
N SER A 329 13.47 26.55 -4.32
CA SER A 329 13.79 26.71 -5.75
C SER A 329 12.65 26.37 -6.71
N ASP A 330 11.70 25.53 -6.30
CA ASP A 330 10.51 25.21 -7.09
C ASP A 330 9.42 26.32 -7.05
N LEU A 331 9.55 27.31 -6.17
CA LEU A 331 8.53 28.32 -5.88
C LEU A 331 8.88 29.73 -6.39
N ILE A 332 10.04 29.89 -7.04
CA ILE A 332 10.61 31.18 -7.45
C ILE A 332 10.77 31.31 -8.97
#